data_AF-A0AAN6ZBZ0-F1
#
_entry.id   AF-A0AAN6ZBZ0-F1
#
_cell.length_a   1.000
_cell.length_b   1.000
_cell.length_c   1.000
_cell.angle_alpha   90.00
_cell.angle_beta   90.00
_cell.angle_gamma   90.00
#
_symmetry.space_group_name_H-M   'P 1'
#
loop_
_entity.id
_entity.type
_entity.pdbx_description
1 polymer ?
#
loop_
_entity_poly.entity_id
_entity_poly.type
_entity_poly.pdbx_seq_one_letter_code
_entity_poly.pdbx_strand_id
1 'polypeptide(L)'
;MVAAYNARAANQGLTPAEMYAHQGNICTRDDGDATAAAFASPEFSGFDVAAVGLGFHHFDDPALAARKLAARLKVGGVLVIIDFLPHGKPDPAHAAASTVTHHGFSEAQMRRIYDQAGVGNDFALEEVANVVFNTHTHTHAGSEHTHAHTGSEHTHTGSDHTHTHTGSEHSHPPGHEPEMRRTIFIARGVKA
;
A
#
# COMPACT_ATOMS: atom_id res chain seq x y z
N MET A 1 -9.51 -0.74 -9.79
CA MET A 1 -8.52 0.36 -9.61
C MET A 1 -8.14 1.05 -10.93
N VAL A 2 -7.57 0.34 -11.91
CA VAL A 2 -7.08 0.95 -13.16
C VAL A 2 -8.15 1.75 -13.93
N ALA A 3 -9.35 1.18 -14.13
CA ALA A 3 -10.44 1.89 -14.82
C ALA A 3 -10.82 3.21 -14.13
N ALA A 4 -10.86 3.24 -12.79
CA ALA A 4 -11.17 4.45 -12.04
C ALA A 4 -10.05 5.49 -12.11
N TYR A 5 -8.78 5.06 -12.11
CA TYR A 5 -7.63 5.95 -12.32
C TYR A 5 -7.70 6.61 -13.70
N ASN A 6 -7.89 5.83 -14.76
CA ASN A 6 -7.95 6.34 -16.12
C ASN A 6 -9.17 7.26 -16.34
N ALA A 7 -10.33 6.91 -15.78
CA ALA A 7 -11.51 7.79 -15.81
C ALA A 7 -11.23 9.12 -15.10
N ARG A 8 -10.53 9.10 -13.96
CA ARG A 8 -10.15 10.32 -13.23
C ARG A 8 -9.16 11.18 -14.01
N ALA A 9 -8.20 10.58 -14.71
CA ALA A 9 -7.26 11.32 -15.58
C ALA A 9 -7.99 11.98 -16.75
N ALA A 10 -8.85 11.24 -17.45
CA ALA A 10 -9.66 11.76 -18.54
C ALA A 10 -10.60 12.89 -18.11
N ASN A 11 -11.22 12.79 -16.93
CA ASN A 11 -12.07 13.84 -16.36
C ASN A 11 -11.31 15.14 -16.03
N GLN A 12 -9.98 15.10 -15.97
CA GLN A 12 -9.11 16.29 -15.82
C GLN A 12 -8.65 16.85 -17.18
N GLY A 13 -9.12 16.28 -18.29
CA GLY A 13 -8.72 16.67 -19.65
C GLY A 13 -7.36 16.13 -20.08
N LEU A 14 -6.75 15.22 -19.31
CA LEU A 14 -5.47 14.59 -19.67
C LEU A 14 -5.69 13.52 -20.73
N THR A 15 -4.87 13.56 -21.77
CA THR A 15 -4.84 12.53 -22.82
C THR A 15 -4.14 11.26 -22.31
N PRO A 16 -4.38 10.09 -22.94
CA PRO A 16 -3.65 8.87 -22.60
C PRO A 16 -2.13 8.98 -22.75
N ALA A 17 -1.64 9.90 -23.59
CA ALA A 17 -0.20 10.17 -23.74
C ALA A 17 0.39 10.95 -22.54
N GLU A 18 -0.44 11.69 -21.81
CA GLU A 18 -0.02 12.45 -20.62
C GLU A 18 -0.17 11.61 -19.34
N MET A 19 -1.25 10.83 -19.22
CA MET A 19 -1.49 10.01 -18.03
C MET A 19 -2.40 8.81 -18.33
N TYR A 20 -1.88 7.60 -18.15
CA TYR A 20 -2.65 6.37 -18.32
C TYR A 20 -2.06 5.24 -17.47
N ALA A 21 -2.93 4.39 -16.91
CA ALA A 21 -2.56 3.22 -16.14
C ALA A 21 -2.92 1.93 -16.88
N HIS A 22 -2.06 0.93 -16.70
CA HIS A 22 -2.24 -0.43 -17.22
C HIS A 22 -2.32 -1.43 -16.06
N GLN A 23 -3.09 -2.51 -16.25
CA GLN A 23 -3.14 -3.61 -15.29
C GLN A 23 -2.23 -4.74 -15.74
N GLY A 24 -1.33 -5.20 -14.87
CA GLY A 24 -0.53 -6.40 -15.10
C GLY A 24 0.60 -6.59 -14.11
N ASN A 25 1.46 -7.58 -14.38
CA ASN A 25 2.59 -7.93 -13.53
C ASN A 25 3.85 -8.12 -14.39
N ILE A 26 4.86 -7.28 -14.17
CA ILE A 26 6.16 -7.35 -14.87
C ILE A 26 7.26 -7.94 -13.97
N CYS A 27 6.93 -8.27 -12.72
CA CYS A 27 7.85 -8.78 -11.70
C CYS A 27 7.79 -10.30 -11.60
N THR A 28 7.51 -10.99 -12.72
CA THR A 28 7.47 -12.44 -12.79
C THR A 28 8.88 -13.01 -12.97
N ARG A 29 9.11 -14.22 -12.45
CA ARG A 29 10.36 -14.96 -12.69
C ARG A 29 10.43 -15.51 -14.11
N ASP A 30 9.28 -15.87 -14.66
CA ASP A 30 9.15 -16.35 -16.03
C ASP A 30 8.85 -15.17 -16.97
N ASP A 31 9.75 -14.91 -17.90
CA ASP A 31 9.59 -13.91 -18.95
C ASP A 31 8.56 -14.31 -20.01
N GLY A 32 8.19 -15.60 -20.07
CA GLY A 32 7.10 -16.13 -20.88
C GLY A 32 5.72 -16.00 -20.22
N ASP A 33 5.62 -15.45 -19.00
CA ASP A 33 4.35 -15.23 -18.33
C ASP A 33 3.46 -14.29 -19.16
N ALA A 34 2.20 -14.69 -19.36
CA ALA A 34 1.26 -13.96 -20.21
C ALA A 34 1.03 -12.51 -19.74
N THR A 35 1.13 -12.25 -18.43
CA THR A 35 0.99 -10.90 -17.88
C THR A 35 2.21 -10.04 -18.15
N ALA A 36 3.42 -10.62 -18.17
CA ALA A 36 4.65 -9.92 -18.56
C ALA A 36 4.71 -9.71 -20.09
N ALA A 37 4.27 -10.69 -20.87
CA ALA A 37 4.21 -10.62 -22.33
C ALA A 37 3.32 -9.47 -22.85
N ALA A 38 2.27 -9.12 -22.11
CA ALA A 38 1.42 -7.97 -22.40
C ALA A 38 2.17 -6.61 -22.35
N PHE A 39 3.36 -6.57 -21.75
CA PHE A 39 4.24 -5.39 -21.65
C PHE A 39 5.55 -5.57 -22.43
N ALA A 40 5.55 -6.40 -23.47
CA ALA A 40 6.72 -6.60 -24.33
C ALA A 40 6.87 -5.52 -25.42
N SER A 41 5.82 -4.74 -25.67
CA SER A 41 5.82 -3.73 -26.74
C SER A 41 6.68 -2.50 -26.39
N PRO A 42 7.21 -1.77 -27.40
CA PRO A 42 8.20 -0.71 -27.18
C PRO A 42 7.75 0.44 -26.29
N GLU A 43 6.45 0.72 -26.21
CA GLU A 43 5.88 1.77 -25.35
C GLU A 43 6.08 1.52 -23.85
N PHE A 44 6.38 0.28 -23.44
CA PHE A 44 6.69 -0.08 -22.06
C PHE A 44 8.19 -0.10 -21.77
N SER A 45 9.00 0.60 -22.58
CA SER A 45 10.45 0.71 -22.42
C SER A 45 10.95 2.09 -22.85
N GLY A 46 12.20 2.40 -22.52
CA GLY A 46 12.80 3.69 -22.85
C GLY A 46 12.31 4.82 -21.93
N PHE A 47 11.94 4.51 -20.70
CA PHE A 47 11.55 5.53 -19.72
C PHE A 47 12.77 6.29 -19.19
N ASP A 48 12.59 7.58 -18.94
CA ASP A 48 13.57 8.42 -18.25
C ASP A 48 13.52 8.19 -16.73
N VAL A 49 12.34 7.84 -16.20
CA VAL A 49 12.12 7.54 -14.79
C VAL A 49 11.19 6.34 -14.63
N ALA A 50 11.52 5.45 -13.70
CA ALA A 50 10.66 4.41 -13.19
C ALA A 50 10.54 4.60 -11.67
N ALA A 51 9.32 4.55 -11.13
CA ALA A 51 9.10 4.84 -9.72
C ALA A 51 8.16 3.83 -9.05
N VAL A 52 8.44 3.51 -7.78
CA VAL A 52 7.51 2.79 -6.90
C VAL A 52 7.33 3.63 -5.64
N GLY A 53 6.09 4.03 -5.36
CA GLY A 53 5.74 4.77 -4.16
C GLY A 53 4.88 3.93 -3.21
N LEU A 54 5.37 3.72 -1.99
CA LEU A 54 4.71 3.02 -0.89
C LEU A 54 4.14 1.65 -1.26
N GLY A 55 4.83 0.93 -2.15
CA GLY A 55 4.42 -0.41 -2.58
C GLY A 55 5.56 -1.37 -2.83
N PHE A 56 6.80 -0.97 -2.61
CA PHE A 56 7.96 -1.82 -2.89
C PHE A 56 8.04 -2.99 -1.90
N HIS A 57 7.58 -2.77 -0.66
CA HIS A 57 7.45 -3.79 0.37
C HIS A 57 6.41 -4.89 0.09
N HIS A 58 5.56 -4.73 -0.94
CA HIS A 58 4.59 -5.74 -1.36
C HIS A 58 5.16 -6.73 -2.38
N PHE A 59 6.30 -6.43 -3.04
CA PHE A 59 6.88 -7.35 -4.01
C PHE A 59 7.44 -8.59 -3.33
N ASP A 60 7.18 -9.78 -3.90
CA ASP A 60 7.74 -11.05 -3.40
C ASP A 60 9.28 -11.09 -3.48
N ASP A 61 9.83 -10.47 -4.52
CA ASP A 61 11.27 -10.35 -4.75
C ASP A 61 11.60 -8.92 -5.20
N PRO A 62 11.92 -8.02 -4.24
CA PRO A 62 12.24 -6.63 -4.54
C PRO A 62 13.47 -6.46 -5.45
N ALA A 63 14.44 -7.38 -5.37
CA ALA A 63 15.61 -7.34 -6.23
C ALA A 63 15.26 -7.69 -7.68
N LEU A 64 14.38 -8.68 -7.89
CA LEU A 64 13.82 -8.98 -9.21
C LEU A 64 12.99 -7.81 -9.74
N ALA A 65 12.12 -7.23 -8.91
CA ALA A 65 11.31 -6.07 -9.30
C ALA A 65 12.19 -4.90 -9.75
N ALA A 66 13.24 -4.57 -8.99
CA ALA A 66 14.19 -3.53 -9.35
C ALA A 66 14.90 -3.83 -10.69
N ARG A 67 15.33 -5.07 -10.93
CA ARG A 67 15.92 -5.48 -12.23
C ARG A 67 14.93 -5.31 -13.39
N LYS A 68 13.69 -5.74 -13.22
CA LYS A 68 12.65 -5.65 -14.27
C LYS A 68 12.29 -4.19 -14.59
N LEU A 69 12.21 -3.33 -13.57
CA LEU A 69 12.00 -1.89 -13.74
C LEU A 69 13.20 -1.22 -14.42
N ALA A 70 14.42 -1.52 -13.97
CA ALA A 70 15.65 -1.02 -14.56
C ALA A 70 15.80 -1.40 -16.04
N ALA A 71 15.36 -2.60 -16.43
CA ALA A 71 15.35 -3.02 -17.83
C ALA A 71 14.51 -2.10 -18.73
N ARG A 72 13.48 -1.42 -18.18
CA ARG A 72 12.62 -0.49 -18.94
C ARG A 72 13.17 0.93 -19.03
N LEU A 73 14.21 1.25 -18.26
CA LEU A 73 14.87 2.55 -18.31
C LEU A 73 15.81 2.69 -19.52
N LYS A 74 15.97 3.91 -20.03
CA LYS A 74 17.12 4.29 -20.88
C LYS A 74 18.43 4.23 -20.08
N VAL A 75 19.57 4.14 -20.76
CA VAL A 75 20.87 4.50 -20.14
C VAL A 75 20.78 5.93 -19.64
N GLY A 76 21.22 6.18 -18.40
CA GLY A 76 21.02 7.46 -17.72
C GLY A 76 19.64 7.69 -17.10
N GLY A 77 18.68 6.77 -17.30
CA GLY A 77 17.38 6.82 -16.64
C GLY A 77 17.46 6.50 -15.15
N VAL A 78 16.47 6.95 -14.37
CA VAL A 78 16.50 6.89 -12.90
C VAL A 78 15.45 5.94 -12.35
N LEU A 79 15.86 5.06 -11.42
CA LEU A 79 14.93 4.30 -10.58
C LEU A 79 14.70 5.04 -9.26
N VAL A 80 13.45 5.33 -8.91
CA VAL A 80 13.07 5.98 -7.65
C VAL A 80 12.19 5.04 -6.82
N ILE A 81 12.58 4.79 -5.57
CA ILE A 81 11.79 4.01 -4.62
C ILE A 81 11.49 4.87 -3.41
N ILE A 82 10.21 5.07 -3.10
CA ILE A 82 9.75 5.74 -1.87
C ILE A 82 9.08 4.67 -1.02
N ASP A 83 9.65 4.33 0.12
CA ASP A 83 9.10 3.30 1.00
C ASP A 83 9.55 3.51 2.46
N PHE A 84 9.25 2.56 3.34
CA PHE A 84 9.57 2.65 4.76
C PHE A 84 10.97 2.14 5.08
N LEU A 85 11.66 2.82 5.99
CA LEU A 85 12.78 2.25 6.73
C LEU A 85 12.31 1.08 7.61
N PRO A 86 13.22 0.23 8.12
CA PRO A 86 12.85 -0.95 8.89
C PRO A 86 11.94 -0.60 10.07
N HIS A 87 10.85 -1.36 10.21
CA HIS A 87 9.89 -1.16 11.28
C HIS A 87 9.38 -2.51 11.82
N GLY A 88 8.69 -2.46 12.97
CA GLY A 88 8.06 -3.65 13.56
C GLY A 88 7.02 -4.29 12.64
N LYS A 89 6.73 -5.58 12.88
CA LYS A 89 5.62 -6.26 12.19
C LYS A 89 4.29 -5.66 12.63
N PRO A 90 3.32 -5.48 11.72
CA PRO A 90 1.95 -5.16 12.13
C PRO A 90 1.38 -6.28 12.98
N ASP A 91 0.41 -5.96 13.84
CA ASP A 91 -0.41 -6.95 14.52
C ASP A 91 -0.97 -7.94 13.48
N PRO A 92 -0.79 -9.27 13.66
CA PRO A 92 -1.37 -10.28 12.78
C PRO A 92 -2.88 -10.14 12.56
N ALA A 93 -3.61 -9.54 13.50
CA ALA A 93 -5.05 -9.26 13.39
C ALA A 93 -5.37 -8.08 12.44
N HIS A 94 -4.37 -7.31 12.01
CA HIS A 94 -4.56 -6.17 11.13
C HIS A 94 -4.85 -6.63 9.70
N ALA A 95 -5.89 -6.09 9.07
CA ALA A 95 -6.35 -6.52 7.74
C ALA A 95 -5.29 -6.41 6.62
N ALA A 96 -4.28 -5.57 6.79
CA ALA A 96 -3.16 -5.41 5.84
C ALA A 96 -1.96 -6.34 6.12
N ALA A 97 -1.97 -7.11 7.21
CA ALA A 97 -0.83 -7.95 7.58
C ALA A 97 -0.53 -9.03 6.52
N SER A 98 -1.56 -9.52 5.81
CA SER A 98 -1.43 -10.56 4.78
C SER A 98 -0.89 -10.06 3.44
N THR A 99 -0.84 -8.74 3.22
CA THR A 99 -0.37 -8.16 1.95
C THR A 99 1.05 -7.61 2.04
N VAL A 100 1.58 -7.38 3.25
CA VAL A 100 2.93 -6.84 3.47
C VAL A 100 3.96 -7.97 3.51
N THR A 101 4.81 -8.04 2.48
CA THR A 101 5.87 -9.05 2.38
C THR A 101 7.13 -8.64 3.14
N HIS A 102 7.44 -7.35 3.18
CA HIS A 102 8.64 -6.79 3.82
C HIS A 102 8.29 -5.70 4.84
N HIS A 103 9.02 -5.64 5.96
CA HIS A 103 8.80 -4.65 7.03
C HIS A 103 9.83 -3.51 6.96
N GLY A 104 9.85 -2.85 5.81
CA GLY A 104 10.80 -1.78 5.47
C GLY A 104 12.16 -2.28 4.99
N PHE A 105 13.01 -1.34 4.58
CA PHE A 105 14.31 -1.61 3.96
C PHE A 105 15.41 -0.74 4.57
N SER A 106 16.54 -1.36 4.94
CA SER A 106 17.73 -0.59 5.34
C SER A 106 18.44 0.00 4.13
N GLU A 107 19.18 1.09 4.33
CA GLU A 107 19.98 1.70 3.25
C GLU A 107 20.98 0.72 2.63
N ALA A 108 21.68 -0.07 3.45
CA ALA A 108 22.61 -1.08 2.94
C ALA A 108 21.90 -2.13 2.07
N GLN A 109 20.65 -2.48 2.40
CA GLN A 109 19.86 -3.39 1.57
C GLN A 109 19.43 -2.73 0.27
N MET A 110 18.93 -1.49 0.31
CA MET A 110 18.56 -0.74 -0.88
C MET A 110 19.73 -0.54 -1.83
N ARG A 111 20.91 -0.18 -1.29
CA ARG A 111 22.15 -0.07 -2.07
C ARG A 111 22.46 -1.36 -2.83
N ARG A 112 22.42 -2.52 -2.16
CA ARG A 112 22.65 -3.82 -2.81
C ARG A 112 21.63 -4.11 -3.92
N ILE A 113 20.35 -3.81 -3.67
CA ILE A 113 19.29 -4.00 -4.67
C ILE A 113 19.57 -3.15 -5.91
N TYR A 114 19.94 -1.89 -5.73
CA TYR A 114 20.23 -0.96 -6.83
C TYR A 114 21.47 -1.37 -7.63
N ASP A 115 22.55 -1.76 -6.96
CA ASP A 115 23.77 -2.26 -7.61
C ASP A 115 23.47 -3.51 -8.45
N GLN A 116 22.74 -4.48 -7.89
CA GLN A 116 22.35 -5.71 -8.59
C GLN A 116 21.38 -5.47 -9.75
N ALA A 117 20.63 -4.37 -9.70
CA ALA A 117 19.70 -3.97 -10.75
C ALA A 117 20.37 -3.17 -11.88
N GLY A 118 21.66 -2.83 -11.77
CA GLY A 118 22.37 -2.02 -12.76
C GLY A 118 22.00 -0.54 -12.72
N VAL A 119 21.44 -0.07 -11.59
CA VAL A 119 21.04 1.33 -11.35
C VAL A 119 21.77 1.94 -10.15
N GLY A 120 22.94 1.40 -9.81
CA GLY A 120 23.72 1.81 -8.64
C GLY A 120 24.49 3.13 -8.80
N ASN A 121 24.56 3.70 -10.01
CA ASN A 121 25.27 4.96 -10.22
C ASN A 121 24.54 6.10 -9.50
N ASP A 122 25.31 6.98 -8.85
CA ASP A 122 24.80 8.10 -8.04
C ASP A 122 23.70 7.69 -7.04
N PHE A 123 23.81 6.47 -6.47
CA PHE A 123 22.87 5.99 -5.48
C PHE A 123 22.82 6.91 -4.27
N ALA A 124 21.60 7.31 -3.89
CA ALA A 124 21.33 8.07 -2.68
C ALA A 124 20.04 7.58 -2.03
N LEU A 125 20.01 7.57 -0.71
CA LEU A 125 18.81 7.36 0.10
C LEU A 125 18.70 8.48 1.13
N GLU A 126 17.54 9.10 1.21
CA GLU A 126 17.26 10.22 2.12
C GLU A 126 15.94 9.96 2.86
N GLU A 127 15.88 10.26 4.16
CA GLU A 127 14.64 10.25 4.93
C GLU A 127 13.80 11.49 4.57
N VAL A 128 12.51 11.30 4.29
CA VAL A 128 11.64 12.38 3.80
C VAL A 128 10.47 12.71 4.71
N ALA A 129 9.98 11.74 5.50
CA ALA A 129 8.84 11.96 6.37
C ALA A 129 8.74 10.92 7.49
N ASN A 130 8.05 11.28 8.57
CA ASN A 130 7.55 10.33 9.55
C ASN A 130 6.02 10.29 9.46
N VAL A 131 5.46 9.09 9.33
CA VAL A 131 4.01 8.86 9.27
C VAL A 131 3.56 8.12 10.51
N VAL A 132 2.46 8.60 11.08
CA VAL A 132 1.77 7.98 12.21
C VAL A 132 0.52 7.29 11.70
N PHE A 133 0.37 6.00 11.99
CA PHE A 133 -0.86 5.26 11.71
C PHE A 133 -1.70 5.17 12.99
N ASN A 134 -2.80 5.93 13.05
CA ASN A 134 -3.78 5.79 14.13
C ASN A 134 -4.66 4.58 13.85
N THR A 135 -4.67 3.61 14.76
CA THR A 135 -5.63 2.51 14.72
C THR A 135 -6.96 3.01 15.29
N HIS A 136 -7.89 3.43 14.44
CA HIS A 136 -9.29 3.50 14.86
C HIS A 136 -9.85 2.08 14.86
N THR A 137 -9.93 1.48 16.05
CA THR A 137 -10.72 0.27 16.26
C THR A 137 -12.18 0.65 16.08
N HIS A 138 -12.79 0.28 14.95
CA HIS A 138 -14.24 0.22 14.88
C HIS A 138 -14.68 -0.97 15.75
N THR A 139 -14.94 -0.72 17.03
CA THR A 139 -15.72 -1.64 17.85
C THR A 139 -17.13 -1.67 17.25
N HIS A 140 -17.42 -2.69 16.45
CA HIS A 140 -18.80 -3.07 16.16
C HIS A 140 -19.42 -3.59 17.46
N ALA A 141 -19.86 -2.68 18.33
CA ALA A 141 -20.92 -3.01 19.28
C ALA A 141 -22.15 -3.34 18.43
N GLY A 142 -22.64 -4.58 18.57
CA GLY A 142 -23.65 -5.17 17.71
C GLY A 142 -24.85 -4.26 17.49
N SER A 143 -25.09 -3.91 16.24
CA SER A 143 -26.43 -3.57 15.75
C SER A 143 -26.66 -4.45 14.53
N GLU A 144 -27.28 -5.60 14.76
CA GLU A 144 -27.83 -6.44 13.71
C GLU A 144 -28.94 -5.65 13.02
N HIS A 145 -28.65 -5.06 11.86
CA HIS A 145 -29.69 -4.53 10.98
C HIS A 145 -30.19 -5.65 10.09
N THR A 146 -31.20 -6.39 10.58
CA THR A 146 -32.02 -7.24 9.72
C THR A 146 -33.12 -6.39 9.09
N HIS A 147 -33.10 -6.27 7.77
CA HIS A 147 -34.22 -5.71 7.01
C HIS A 147 -35.13 -6.87 6.58
N ALA A 148 -36.28 -7.00 7.24
CA ALA A 148 -37.40 -7.78 6.74
C ALA A 148 -38.66 -6.90 6.77
N HIS A 149 -39.22 -6.64 5.59
CA HIS A 149 -40.53 -6.01 5.44
C HIS A 149 -41.62 -7.07 5.58
N THR A 150 -42.59 -6.85 6.48
CA THR A 150 -44.02 -7.08 6.26
C THR A 150 -44.81 -6.49 7.45
N GLY A 151 -45.90 -5.79 7.15
CA GLY A 151 -46.68 -5.03 8.13
C GLY A 151 -47.65 -5.87 8.97
N SER A 152 -48.03 -5.31 10.11
CA SER A 152 -49.41 -5.30 10.64
C SER A 152 -49.42 -4.44 11.90
N GLU A 153 -50.40 -3.54 11.98
CA GLU A 153 -50.70 -2.77 13.18
C GLU A 153 -51.06 -3.70 14.34
N HIS A 154 -50.63 -3.39 15.56
CA HIS A 154 -51.33 -3.75 16.80
C HIS A 154 -50.83 -2.89 17.97
N THR A 155 -51.77 -2.20 18.61
CA THR A 155 -51.62 -1.47 19.87
C THR A 155 -51.58 -2.45 21.05
N HIS A 156 -50.80 -2.17 22.09
CA HIS A 156 -51.15 -2.49 23.49
C HIS A 156 -50.26 -1.73 24.50
N THR A 157 -50.92 -1.47 25.62
CA THR A 157 -50.58 -0.67 26.80
C THR A 157 -49.76 -1.44 27.84
N GLY A 158 -48.84 -0.73 28.51
CA GLY A 158 -48.51 -0.90 29.94
C GLY A 158 -47.52 -2.00 30.34
N SER A 159 -46.40 -1.60 30.95
CA SER A 159 -46.05 -1.98 32.34
C SER A 159 -44.65 -1.45 32.70
N ASP A 160 -44.61 -0.79 33.86
CA ASP A 160 -43.41 -0.40 34.60
C ASP A 160 -42.51 -1.62 34.88
N HIS A 161 -41.22 -1.48 34.61
CA HIS A 161 -40.19 -2.28 35.25
C HIS A 161 -39.03 -1.38 35.69
N THR A 162 -39.00 -1.12 36.99
CA THR A 162 -37.85 -0.53 37.70
C THR A 162 -36.74 -1.57 37.82
N HIS A 163 -35.56 -1.28 37.27
CA HIS A 163 -34.33 -1.98 37.62
C HIS A 163 -33.30 -1.00 38.17
N THR A 164 -33.03 -1.15 39.47
CA THR A 164 -31.91 -0.57 40.20
C THR A 164 -30.60 -1.17 39.69
N HIS A 165 -29.74 -0.36 39.08
CA HIS A 165 -28.33 -0.71 38.90
C HIS A 165 -27.48 -0.04 39.97
N THR A 166 -27.03 -0.86 40.92
CA THR A 166 -25.90 -0.59 41.81
C THR A 166 -24.65 -0.41 40.97
N GLY A 167 -23.90 0.66 41.25
CA GLY A 167 -22.64 0.97 40.58
C GLY A 167 -21.59 -0.12 40.75
N SER A 168 -20.86 -0.37 39.67
CA SER A 168 -19.47 -0.81 39.74
C SER A 168 -18.69 0.07 38.78
N GLU A 169 -17.93 0.99 39.35
CA GLU A 169 -16.92 1.76 38.65
C GLU A 169 -15.77 0.82 38.29
N HIS A 170 -15.60 0.55 36.99
CA HIS A 170 -14.34 0.02 36.47
C HIS A 170 -13.81 0.97 35.40
N SER A 171 -13.22 2.06 35.88
CA SER A 171 -12.34 2.91 35.07
C SER A 171 -11.05 2.14 34.80
N HIS A 172 -10.96 1.51 33.62
CA HIS A 172 -9.66 1.19 33.04
C HIS A 172 -9.15 2.45 32.32
N PRO A 173 -7.91 2.90 32.55
CA PRO A 173 -7.34 3.92 31.68
C PRO A 173 -7.24 3.34 30.26
N PRO A 174 -7.53 4.10 29.20
CA PRO A 174 -7.20 3.65 27.86
C PRO A 174 -5.68 3.48 27.81
N GLY A 175 -5.22 2.24 27.69
CA GLY A 175 -3.84 1.98 27.33
C GLY A 175 -3.58 2.71 26.02
N HIS A 176 -2.61 3.62 26.02
CA HIS A 176 -2.08 4.14 24.78
C HIS A 176 -1.45 2.95 24.04
N GLU A 177 -2.18 2.39 23.08
CA GLU A 177 -1.61 1.54 22.05
C GLU A 177 -0.36 2.24 21.49
N PRO A 178 0.79 1.57 21.40
CA PRO A 178 2.02 2.20 20.96
C PRO A 178 1.81 2.78 19.57
N GLU A 179 2.00 4.09 19.45
CA GLU A 179 1.87 4.84 18.21
C GLU A 179 2.76 4.20 17.13
N MET A 180 2.14 3.61 16.09
CA MET A 180 2.89 3.00 14.99
C MET A 180 3.46 4.08 14.08
N ARG A 181 4.64 4.59 14.44
CA ARG A 181 5.45 5.50 13.64
C ARG A 181 6.25 4.73 12.60
N ARG A 182 6.22 5.19 11.35
CA ARG A 182 7.08 4.70 10.27
C ARG A 182 7.81 5.85 9.61
N THR A 183 9.11 5.69 9.38
CA THR A 183 9.93 6.65 8.65
C THR A 183 9.92 6.28 7.17
N ILE A 184 9.61 7.24 6.31
CA ILE A 184 9.63 7.09 4.85
C ILE A 184 10.98 7.59 4.34
N PHE A 185 11.60 6.82 3.45
CA PHE A 185 12.75 7.23 2.67
C PHE A 185 12.37 7.48 1.21
N ILE A 186 13.21 8.24 0.50
CA ILE A 186 13.33 8.22 -0.96
C ILE A 186 14.71 7.71 -1.33
N ALA A 187 14.77 6.71 -2.21
CA ALA A 187 16.00 6.20 -2.79
C ALA A 187 15.99 6.47 -4.29
N ARG A 188 17.13 6.87 -4.84
CA ARG A 188 17.34 7.04 -6.28
C ARG A 188 18.66 6.45 -6.73
N GLY A 189 18.76 6.12 -8.01
CA GLY A 189 19.97 5.64 -8.65
C GLY A 189 19.79 5.57 -10.16
N VAL A 190 20.90 5.68 -10.87
CA VAL A 190 20.96 5.91 -12.31
C VAL A 190 21.42 4.64 -13.03
N LYS A 191 20.73 4.30 -14.13
CA LYS A 191 21.10 3.20 -15.01
C LYS A 191 22.41 3.49 -15.74
N ALA A 192 23.36 2.57 -15.62
CA ALA A 192 24.64 2.60 -16.34
C ALA A 192 24.48 2.42 -17.85
#